data_AF-A0A453BPS4-F1
#
_entry.id   AF-A0A453BPS4-F1
#
_cell.length_a   1.000
_cell.length_b   1.000
_cell.length_c   1.000
_cell.angle_alpha   90.00
_cell.angle_beta   90.00
_cell.angle_gamma   90.00
#
_symmetry.space_group_name_H-M   'P 1'
#
loop_
_entity.id
_entity.type
_entity.pdbx_description
1 polymer ?
#
loop_
_entity_poly.entity_id
_entity_poly.type
_entity_poly.pdbx_seq_one_letter_code
_entity_poly.pdbx_strand_id
1 'polypeptide(L)'
;MKGGIVNFKFKDYNSAVEDLSTCVKRDKKNSSAHTYLGLTLSAVGEYKRAEDEHLLGIKYDGSFLDSWAHLSQLYLDLAYPEKMLDNLEKVLQIDSRFSKAYHLRGILYHGMGRHRSAIKELSTALTLDASSIECLYLRASCHHAIGEYKAAIKDYDDVLDLELDSMDKFVLQCLAFYQKEIALYTASKANLEFSQFNIDDDVDPLFKEYWCKRLHPKNVAEKVYRQPPLRISLRSGRLNKQDFKFTKHQTSLLLAADSIGKKIQYNCRGFLPNQRQYRMAGLAAIEIAQKVSKAWRFLRNPKNSAKLVRRRDKHNMSVNRGGYCSTSTLSAGSPTSSPSEERVSSGISLSWQDVYNIAVKWRQISEPCDPVVWVNKLSEEFNSGFGSHTPLLLGQAKIVRYYPYYLRTLEAAKTIMLDLKYVNNAEDRAIFLTDIEKLKKIEVASSCSDLYNVVGETYWVATRCDSIAFQGRRLEGTRITTQNVGKTGFDFAIRTPCTPSRWEEYQEEMTAAWEAICEAYCSDPNPTRDSNALDAVKAAILRMTYYWYNFMPLSRGSSVVGYVVLLGLFLAASMDVTASIPPGVQVDWEAILSPDPGTFVD
;
A
#
# COMPACT_ATOMS: atom_id res chain seq x y z
N MET A 1 -1.72 -35.39 15.33
CA MET A 1 -0.60 -34.41 15.35
C MET A 1 0.16 -34.36 14.03
N LYS A 2 0.91 -35.41 13.63
CA LYS A 2 1.76 -35.39 12.42
C LYS A 2 0.99 -35.03 11.14
N GLY A 3 -0.17 -35.64 10.90
CA GLY A 3 -1.06 -35.30 9.77
C GLY A 3 -1.42 -33.82 9.73
N GLY A 4 -1.89 -33.28 10.86
CA GLY A 4 -2.24 -31.87 10.97
C GLY A 4 -1.09 -30.88 10.71
N ILE A 5 0.13 -31.16 11.21
CA ILE A 5 1.30 -30.31 10.93
C ILE A 5 1.69 -30.39 9.45
N VAL A 6 1.61 -31.58 8.85
CA VAL A 6 1.89 -31.78 7.43
C VAL A 6 0.88 -31.01 6.57
N ASN A 7 -0.42 -31.13 6.88
CA ASN A 7 -1.48 -30.40 6.20
C ASN A 7 -1.29 -28.88 6.33
N PHE A 8 -0.90 -28.39 7.50
CA PHE A 8 -0.56 -26.98 7.70
C PHE A 8 0.59 -26.53 6.78
N LYS A 9 1.67 -27.31 6.69
CA LYS A 9 2.80 -27.00 5.78
C LYS A 9 2.39 -27.00 4.32
N PHE A 10 1.46 -27.87 3.92
CA PHE A 10 0.87 -27.88 2.59
C PHE A 10 -0.21 -26.81 2.37
N LYS A 11 -0.46 -25.95 3.36
CA LYS A 11 -1.49 -24.90 3.33
C LYS A 11 -2.92 -25.44 3.15
N ASP A 12 -3.15 -26.69 3.51
CA ASP A 12 -4.49 -27.26 3.69
C ASP A 12 -4.91 -27.10 5.16
N TYR A 13 -5.23 -25.85 5.50
CA TYR A 13 -5.60 -25.42 6.84
C TYR A 13 -6.89 -26.08 7.35
N ASN A 14 -7.88 -26.35 6.50
CA ASN A 14 -9.13 -27.00 6.93
C ASN A 14 -8.86 -28.42 7.43
N SER A 15 -8.14 -29.23 6.65
CA SER A 15 -7.71 -30.57 7.06
C SER A 15 -6.80 -30.52 8.28
N ALA A 16 -5.91 -29.52 8.36
CA ALA A 16 -5.08 -29.31 9.53
C ALA A 16 -5.90 -28.99 10.79
N VAL A 17 -6.94 -28.15 10.70
CA VAL A 17 -7.85 -27.85 11.83
C VAL A 17 -8.52 -29.13 12.29
N GLU A 18 -9.03 -29.97 11.40
CA GLU A 18 -9.70 -31.23 11.74
C GLU A 18 -8.76 -32.20 12.47
N ASP A 19 -7.57 -32.44 11.90
CA ASP A 19 -6.57 -33.35 12.46
C ASP A 19 -6.06 -32.89 13.84
N LEU A 20 -5.81 -31.57 13.99
CA LEU A 20 -5.32 -30.99 15.23
C LEU A 20 -6.43 -30.91 16.28
N SER A 21 -7.68 -30.62 15.89
CA SER A 21 -8.85 -30.67 16.77
C SER A 21 -9.06 -32.09 17.32
N THR A 22 -8.91 -33.11 16.48
CA THR A 22 -8.96 -34.51 16.92
C THR A 22 -7.81 -34.86 17.86
N CYS A 23 -6.63 -34.29 17.62
CA CYS A 23 -5.45 -34.47 18.47
C CYS A 23 -5.69 -33.93 19.89
N VAL A 24 -6.14 -32.68 20.02
CA VAL A 24 -6.39 -32.06 21.34
C VAL A 24 -7.59 -32.70 22.07
N LYS A 25 -8.55 -33.28 21.34
CA LYS A 25 -9.64 -34.06 21.96
C LYS A 25 -9.14 -35.35 22.61
N ARG A 26 -8.18 -36.04 21.97
CA ARG A 26 -7.58 -37.29 22.47
C ARG A 26 -6.60 -37.05 23.61
N ASP A 27 -5.76 -36.03 23.47
CA ASP A 27 -4.79 -35.61 24.47
C ASP A 27 -4.97 -34.12 24.78
N LYS A 28 -5.81 -33.85 25.78
CA LYS A 28 -6.21 -32.49 26.18
C LYS A 28 -5.08 -31.66 26.77
N LYS A 29 -3.94 -32.26 27.13
CA LYS A 29 -2.81 -31.54 27.75
C LYS A 29 -1.65 -31.37 26.77
N ASN A 30 -1.86 -31.70 25.49
CA ASN A 30 -0.81 -31.62 24.48
C ASN A 30 -0.55 -30.17 24.06
N SER A 31 0.42 -29.52 24.72
CA SER A 31 0.75 -28.11 24.46
C SER A 31 1.10 -27.82 23.00
N SER A 32 1.85 -28.72 22.35
CA SER A 32 2.23 -28.57 20.95
C SER A 32 1.01 -28.68 20.01
N ALA A 33 0.10 -29.62 20.24
CA ALA A 33 -1.12 -29.74 19.43
C ALA A 33 -2.02 -28.51 19.55
N HIS A 34 -2.20 -27.98 20.76
CA HIS A 34 -2.90 -26.71 21.00
C HIS A 34 -2.23 -25.55 20.25
N THR A 35 -0.89 -25.49 20.26
CA THR A 35 -0.11 -24.45 19.57
C THR A 35 -0.32 -24.48 18.06
N TYR A 36 -0.19 -25.65 17.43
CA TYR A 36 -0.41 -25.78 15.98
C TYR A 36 -1.88 -25.59 15.60
N LEU A 37 -2.82 -25.99 16.46
CA LEU A 37 -4.25 -25.73 16.24
C LEU A 37 -4.52 -24.23 16.23
N GLY A 38 -3.98 -23.48 17.20
CA GLY A 38 -4.06 -22.02 17.24
C GLY A 38 -3.50 -21.37 15.99
N LEU A 39 -2.31 -21.81 15.54
CA LEU A 39 -1.68 -21.31 14.31
C LEU A 39 -2.56 -21.54 13.07
N THR A 40 -3.18 -22.73 12.98
CA THR A 40 -4.05 -23.09 11.86
C THR A 40 -5.37 -22.32 11.90
N LEU A 41 -5.96 -22.15 13.09
CA LEU A 41 -7.16 -21.34 13.30
C LEU A 41 -6.93 -19.87 12.94
N SER A 42 -5.75 -19.33 13.23
CA SER A 42 -5.35 -17.99 12.81
C SER A 42 -5.39 -17.86 11.29
N ALA A 43 -4.82 -18.83 10.56
CA ALA A 43 -4.82 -18.82 9.10
C ALA A 43 -6.24 -18.79 8.51
N VAL A 44 -7.18 -19.58 9.05
CA VAL A 44 -8.60 -19.59 8.60
C VAL A 44 -9.46 -18.47 9.22
N GLY A 45 -8.83 -17.50 9.88
CA GLY A 45 -9.43 -16.29 10.46
C GLY A 45 -10.28 -16.47 11.71
N GLU A 46 -10.15 -17.62 12.39
CA GLU A 46 -10.80 -17.94 13.66
C GLU A 46 -9.98 -17.38 14.84
N TYR A 47 -9.71 -16.06 14.82
CA TYR A 47 -8.69 -15.44 15.67
C TYR A 47 -8.93 -15.59 17.17
N LYS A 48 -10.20 -15.58 17.61
CA LYS A 48 -10.51 -15.73 19.04
C LYS A 48 -10.22 -17.16 19.52
N ARG A 49 -10.67 -18.15 18.75
CA ARG A 49 -10.34 -19.56 19.01
C ARG A 49 -8.84 -19.80 18.91
N ALA A 50 -8.15 -19.16 17.97
CA ALA A 50 -6.70 -19.23 17.87
C ALA A 50 -6.00 -18.74 19.15
N GLU A 51 -6.39 -17.57 19.67
CA GLU A 51 -5.89 -17.03 20.94
C GLU A 51 -6.14 -18.03 22.10
N ASP A 52 -7.36 -18.56 22.20
CA ASP A 52 -7.74 -19.48 23.28
C ASP A 52 -6.93 -20.79 23.23
N GLU A 53 -6.71 -21.35 22.04
CA GLU A 53 -5.89 -22.56 21.85
C GLU A 53 -4.41 -22.32 22.19
N HIS A 54 -3.85 -21.17 21.82
CA HIS A 54 -2.50 -20.81 22.24
C HIS A 54 -2.36 -20.67 23.76
N LEU A 55 -3.34 -20.02 24.40
CA LEU A 55 -3.38 -19.88 25.86
C LEU A 55 -3.53 -21.23 26.57
N LEU A 56 -4.28 -22.18 25.99
CA LEU A 56 -4.34 -23.55 26.49
C LEU A 56 -2.98 -24.25 26.37
N GLY A 57 -2.29 -24.11 25.24
CA GLY A 57 -0.93 -24.64 25.08
C GLY A 57 0.02 -24.16 26.17
N ILE A 58 0.06 -22.85 26.39
CA ILE A 58 0.83 -22.20 27.46
C ILE A 58 0.41 -22.70 28.85
N LYS A 59 -0.90 -22.87 29.10
CA LYS A 59 -1.41 -23.34 30.38
C LYS A 59 -0.94 -24.77 30.70
N TYR A 60 -0.86 -25.64 29.70
CA TYR A 60 -0.45 -27.03 29.90
C TYR A 60 1.06 -27.20 29.99
N ASP A 61 1.81 -26.40 29.25
CA ASP A 61 3.27 -26.32 29.36
C ASP A 61 3.72 -24.86 29.22
N GLY A 62 3.91 -24.20 30.36
CA GLY A 62 4.35 -22.81 30.40
C GLY A 62 5.79 -22.62 29.94
N SER A 63 6.60 -23.69 29.87
CA SER A 63 7.99 -23.65 29.42
C SER A 63 8.13 -23.86 27.91
N PHE A 64 7.07 -24.26 27.22
CA PHE A 64 7.09 -24.46 25.77
C PHE A 64 7.06 -23.12 25.03
N LEU A 65 8.25 -22.58 24.76
CA LEU A 65 8.46 -21.22 24.20
C LEU A 65 7.79 -21.01 22.85
N ASP A 66 7.60 -22.05 22.04
CA ASP A 66 6.92 -21.93 20.75
C ASP A 66 5.44 -21.53 20.89
N SER A 67 4.72 -21.99 21.93
CA SER A 67 3.34 -21.54 22.19
C SER A 67 3.26 -20.04 22.37
N TRP A 68 4.18 -19.51 23.20
CA TRP A 68 4.29 -18.09 23.44
C TRP A 68 4.68 -17.33 22.18
N ALA A 69 5.67 -17.82 21.42
CA ALA A 69 6.12 -17.18 20.20
C ALA A 69 5.00 -17.10 19.14
N HIS A 70 4.21 -18.16 18.98
CA HIS A 70 3.08 -18.17 18.06
C HIS A 70 1.91 -17.28 18.53
N LEU A 71 1.64 -17.19 19.83
CA LEU A 71 0.69 -16.21 20.37
C LEU A 71 1.16 -14.77 20.12
N SER A 72 2.45 -14.50 20.32
CA SER A 72 3.04 -13.18 20.01
C SER A 72 2.92 -12.85 18.52
N GLN A 73 3.13 -13.82 17.63
CA GLN A 73 2.91 -13.64 16.20
C GLN A 73 1.44 -13.32 15.87
N LEU A 74 0.48 -14.03 16.49
CA LEU A 74 -0.93 -13.71 16.34
C LEU A 74 -1.23 -12.27 16.78
N TYR A 75 -0.68 -11.82 17.92
CA TYR A 75 -0.84 -10.43 18.37
C TYR A 75 -0.17 -9.41 17.44
N LEU A 76 0.96 -9.75 16.82
CA LEU A 76 1.57 -8.93 15.78
C LEU A 76 0.64 -8.81 14.56
N ASP A 77 0.12 -9.93 14.06
CA ASP A 77 -0.75 -9.99 12.88
C ASP A 77 -2.07 -9.24 13.09
N LEU A 78 -2.61 -9.28 14.32
CA LEU A 78 -3.81 -8.53 14.73
C LEU A 78 -3.54 -7.06 15.06
N ALA A 79 -2.28 -6.64 15.12
CA ALA A 79 -1.83 -5.33 15.56
C ALA A 79 -2.17 -4.98 17.03
N TYR A 80 -1.92 -5.92 17.95
CA TYR A 80 -2.03 -5.75 19.41
C TYR A 80 -0.63 -5.62 20.07
N PRO A 81 0.03 -4.45 19.95
CA PRO A 81 1.43 -4.28 20.38
C PRO A 81 1.65 -4.49 21.88
N GLU A 82 0.72 -4.04 22.73
CA GLU A 82 0.85 -4.15 24.19
C GLU A 82 0.81 -5.62 24.64
N LYS A 83 -0.23 -6.35 24.22
CA LYS A 83 -0.34 -7.80 24.48
C LYS A 83 0.89 -8.56 23.99
N MET A 84 1.42 -8.22 22.81
CA MET A 84 2.62 -8.86 22.27
C MET A 84 3.85 -8.60 23.15
N LEU A 85 4.07 -7.36 23.60
CA LEU A 85 5.21 -7.02 24.43
C LEU A 85 5.15 -7.72 25.80
N ASP A 86 3.99 -7.72 26.46
CA ASP A 86 3.79 -8.44 27.72
C ASP A 86 4.06 -9.95 27.57
N ASN A 87 3.64 -10.52 26.44
CA ASN A 87 3.86 -11.93 26.14
C ASN A 87 5.35 -12.24 25.91
N LEU A 88 6.06 -11.39 25.17
CA LEU A 88 7.49 -11.56 24.92
C LEU A 88 8.36 -11.29 26.14
N GLU A 89 7.91 -10.44 27.07
CA GLU A 89 8.58 -10.28 28.37
C GLU A 89 8.57 -11.59 29.17
N LYS A 90 7.42 -12.28 29.22
CA LYS A 90 7.33 -13.60 29.86
C LYS A 90 8.22 -14.64 29.18
N VAL A 91 8.29 -14.65 27.86
CA VAL A 91 9.21 -15.52 27.10
C VAL A 91 10.65 -15.32 27.55
N LEU A 92 11.08 -14.06 27.66
CA LEU A 92 12.46 -13.72 28.05
C LEU A 92 12.74 -13.95 29.54
N GLN A 93 11.72 -14.00 30.40
CA GLN A 93 11.84 -14.45 31.79
C GLN A 93 12.05 -15.97 31.88
N ILE A 94 11.44 -16.75 30.98
CA ILE A 94 11.60 -18.22 30.91
C ILE A 94 12.97 -18.56 30.30
N ASP A 95 13.29 -17.94 29.15
CA ASP A 95 14.58 -18.09 28.47
C ASP A 95 15.05 -16.76 27.88
N SER A 96 15.98 -16.13 28.58
CA SER A 96 16.63 -14.88 28.15
C SER A 96 17.47 -14.99 26.87
N ARG A 97 17.74 -16.21 26.38
CA ARG A 97 18.52 -16.47 25.16
C ARG A 97 17.64 -16.90 23.98
N PHE A 98 16.32 -16.82 24.10
CA PHE A 98 15.41 -17.18 23.03
C PHE A 98 15.41 -16.15 21.88
N SER A 99 16.28 -16.36 20.89
CA SER A 99 16.51 -15.43 19.76
C SER A 99 15.22 -14.96 19.06
N LYS A 100 14.25 -15.86 18.87
CA LYS A 100 12.97 -15.57 18.21
C LYS A 100 12.15 -14.49 18.93
N ALA A 101 12.27 -14.36 20.25
CA ALA A 101 11.59 -13.27 20.97
C ALA A 101 12.16 -11.89 20.60
N TYR A 102 13.49 -11.76 20.54
CA TYR A 102 14.16 -10.54 20.10
C TYR A 102 13.85 -10.21 18.64
N HIS A 103 13.83 -11.22 17.76
CA HIS A 103 13.40 -11.06 16.38
C HIS A 103 11.96 -10.51 16.29
N LEU A 104 11.01 -11.11 17.02
CA LEU A 104 9.61 -10.67 17.04
C LEU A 104 9.45 -9.23 17.58
N ARG A 105 10.18 -8.84 18.64
CA ARG A 105 10.21 -7.44 19.11
C ARG A 105 10.81 -6.50 18.06
N GLY A 106 11.85 -6.97 17.36
CA GLY A 106 12.45 -6.28 16.22
C GLY A 106 11.44 -5.97 15.11
N ILE A 107 10.65 -6.98 14.70
CA ILE A 107 9.57 -6.83 13.72
C ILE A 107 8.52 -5.83 14.20
N LEU A 108 8.08 -5.95 15.45
CA LEU A 108 7.09 -5.04 16.03
C LEU A 108 7.58 -3.59 16.00
N TYR A 109 8.79 -3.33 16.50
CA TYR A 109 9.35 -1.99 16.53
C TYR A 109 9.63 -1.45 15.13
N HIS A 110 10.05 -2.29 14.18
CA HIS A 110 10.17 -1.90 12.78
C HIS A 110 8.81 -1.46 12.22
N GLY A 111 7.76 -2.28 12.39
CA GLY A 111 6.41 -1.96 11.92
C GLY A 111 5.82 -0.69 12.55
N MET A 112 6.22 -0.36 13.78
CA MET A 112 5.82 0.88 14.47
C MET A 112 6.67 2.11 14.09
N GLY A 113 7.63 1.97 13.18
CA GLY A 113 8.57 3.03 12.80
C GLY A 113 9.63 3.35 13.89
N ARG A 114 9.74 2.52 14.93
CA ARG A 114 10.71 2.64 16.03
C ARG A 114 12.03 1.95 15.68
N HIS A 115 12.64 2.35 14.56
CA HIS A 115 13.80 1.67 13.98
C HIS A 115 15.02 1.56 14.91
N ARG A 116 15.29 2.55 15.78
CA ARG A 116 16.39 2.44 16.77
C ARG A 116 16.15 1.32 17.78
N SER A 117 14.92 1.18 18.25
CA SER A 117 14.53 0.06 19.13
C SER A 117 14.60 -1.26 18.38
N ALA A 118 14.13 -1.31 17.13
CA ALA A 118 14.23 -2.49 16.28
C ALA A 118 15.69 -2.93 16.08
N ILE A 119 16.62 -2.00 15.76
CA ILE A 119 18.05 -2.30 15.61
C ILE A 119 18.63 -2.93 16.88
N LYS A 120 18.25 -2.42 18.06
CA LYS A 120 18.71 -2.97 19.34
C LYS A 120 18.26 -4.44 19.48
N GLU A 121 16.97 -4.70 19.33
CA GLU A 121 16.43 -6.06 19.49
C GLU A 121 16.99 -7.02 18.42
N LEU A 122 17.04 -6.59 17.15
CA LEU A 122 17.58 -7.41 16.05
C LEU A 122 19.08 -7.67 16.21
N SER A 123 19.83 -6.71 16.76
CA SER A 123 21.24 -6.95 17.08
C SER A 123 21.40 -8.00 18.16
N THR A 124 20.55 -7.98 19.19
CA THR A 124 20.55 -9.06 20.20
C THR A 124 20.17 -10.41 19.58
N ALA A 125 19.16 -10.46 18.71
CA ALA A 125 18.82 -11.68 17.98
C ALA A 125 20.03 -12.21 17.18
N LEU A 126 20.75 -11.32 16.47
CA LEU A 126 21.94 -11.67 15.69
C LEU A 126 23.16 -12.06 16.53
N THR A 127 23.25 -11.64 17.79
CA THR A 127 24.27 -12.19 18.71
C THR A 127 23.98 -13.63 19.14
N LEU A 128 22.70 -14.03 19.11
CA LEU A 128 22.25 -15.38 19.48
C LEU A 128 22.21 -16.32 18.26
N ASP A 129 21.87 -15.78 17.09
CA ASP A 129 21.85 -16.47 15.79
C ASP A 129 22.38 -15.52 14.70
N ALA A 130 23.68 -15.64 14.40
CA ALA A 130 24.39 -14.71 13.52
C ALA A 130 23.99 -14.81 12.04
N SER A 131 23.37 -15.91 11.63
CA SER A 131 23.02 -16.20 10.23
C SER A 131 21.52 -16.00 9.93
N SER A 132 20.75 -15.41 10.84
CA SER A 132 19.33 -15.11 10.57
C SER A 132 19.20 -14.06 9.48
N ILE A 133 18.88 -14.51 8.27
CA ILE A 133 18.68 -13.67 7.08
C ILE A 133 17.57 -12.63 7.30
N GLU A 134 16.49 -13.00 7.99
CA GLU A 134 15.38 -12.11 8.32
C GLU A 134 15.85 -10.97 9.23
N CYS A 135 16.64 -11.31 10.26
CA CYS A 135 17.16 -10.30 11.18
C CYS A 135 18.16 -9.36 10.49
N LEU A 136 19.07 -9.88 9.66
CA LEU A 136 20.01 -9.08 8.88
C LEU A 136 19.26 -8.12 7.94
N TYR A 137 18.33 -8.64 7.14
CA TYR A 137 17.53 -7.85 6.21
C TYR A 137 16.75 -6.74 6.93
N LEU A 138 16.07 -7.09 8.02
CA LEU A 138 15.24 -6.13 8.77
C LEU A 138 16.08 -5.09 9.50
N ARG A 139 17.26 -5.46 10.01
CA ARG A 139 18.18 -4.51 10.66
C ARG A 139 18.79 -3.57 9.62
N ALA A 140 19.16 -4.08 8.43
CA ALA A 140 19.60 -3.28 7.31
C ALA A 140 18.56 -2.23 6.90
N SER A 141 17.29 -2.65 6.79
CA SER A 141 16.15 -1.78 6.55
C SER A 141 16.01 -0.68 7.61
N CYS A 142 16.13 -1.04 8.89
CA CYS A 142 16.11 -0.06 9.97
C CYS A 142 17.26 0.93 9.90
N HIS A 143 18.50 0.46 9.63
CA HIS A 143 19.67 1.32 9.47
C HIS A 143 19.48 2.29 8.30
N HIS A 144 18.96 1.81 7.17
CA HIS A 144 18.63 2.63 6.00
C HIS A 144 17.62 3.72 6.37
N ALA A 145 16.51 3.34 7.02
CA ALA A 145 15.49 4.29 7.43
C ALA A 145 16.05 5.41 8.32
N ILE A 146 16.98 5.12 9.24
CA ILE A 146 17.59 6.15 10.12
C ILE A 146 18.81 6.86 9.51
N GLY A 147 19.15 6.57 8.25
CA GLY A 147 20.26 7.20 7.51
C GLY A 147 21.64 6.61 7.83
N GLU A 148 21.71 5.49 8.53
CA GLU A 148 22.97 4.77 8.84
C GLU A 148 23.38 3.88 7.65
N TYR A 149 23.58 4.51 6.47
CA TYR A 149 23.75 3.82 5.19
C TYR A 149 24.89 2.81 5.15
N LYS A 150 26.02 3.08 5.83
CA LYS A 150 27.14 2.14 5.89
C LYS A 150 26.73 0.81 6.54
N ALA A 151 26.02 0.89 7.66
CA ALA A 151 25.55 -0.29 8.38
C ALA A 151 24.47 -1.01 7.58
N ALA A 152 23.56 -0.27 6.93
CA ALA A 152 22.55 -0.84 6.04
C ALA A 152 23.18 -1.64 4.89
N ILE A 153 24.14 -1.05 4.17
CA ILE A 153 24.82 -1.71 3.05
C ILE A 153 25.55 -2.96 3.52
N LYS A 154 26.24 -2.88 4.67
CA LYS A 154 26.93 -4.04 5.25
C LYS A 154 25.96 -5.19 5.51
N ASP A 155 24.87 -4.94 6.22
CA ASP A 155 23.89 -5.99 6.54
C ASP A 155 23.17 -6.51 5.29
N TYR A 156 22.92 -5.68 4.27
CA TYR A 156 22.40 -6.18 2.98
C TYR A 156 23.42 -7.04 2.24
N ASP A 157 24.70 -6.71 2.28
CA ASP A 157 25.77 -7.55 1.70
C ASP A 157 25.87 -8.88 2.45
N ASP A 158 25.82 -8.85 3.78
CA ASP A 158 25.77 -10.07 4.60
C ASP A 158 24.58 -10.97 4.19
N VAL A 159 23.41 -10.41 3.84
CA VAL A 159 22.26 -11.18 3.31
C VAL A 159 22.56 -11.82 1.95
N LEU A 160 23.19 -11.07 1.05
CA LEU A 160 23.52 -11.51 -0.31
C LEU A 160 24.59 -12.61 -0.33
N ASP A 161 25.46 -12.65 0.68
CA ASP A 161 26.54 -13.62 0.82
C ASP A 161 26.11 -14.94 1.50
N LEU A 162 24.89 -15.04 2.04
CA LEU A 162 24.39 -16.25 2.69
C LEU A 162 24.06 -17.36 1.68
N GLU A 163 24.41 -18.61 2.03
CA GLU A 163 23.90 -19.79 1.34
C GLU A 163 22.43 -20.04 1.70
N LEU A 164 21.64 -20.44 0.70
CA LEU A 164 20.20 -20.59 0.83
C LEU A 164 19.76 -22.04 0.83
N ASP A 165 18.78 -22.33 1.70
CA ASP A 165 18.13 -23.64 1.82
C ASP A 165 16.66 -23.63 1.35
N SER A 166 16.11 -22.47 1.00
CA SER A 166 14.68 -22.29 0.74
C SER A 166 14.36 -21.09 -0.16
N MET A 167 13.23 -21.17 -0.87
CA MET A 167 12.75 -20.11 -1.76
C MET A 167 12.37 -18.81 -1.03
N ASP A 168 11.84 -18.89 0.19
CA ASP A 168 11.47 -17.69 0.95
C ASP A 168 12.70 -16.84 1.30
N LYS A 169 13.81 -17.49 1.66
CA LYS A 169 15.10 -16.82 1.88
C LYS A 169 15.69 -16.26 0.59
N PHE A 170 15.48 -16.94 -0.55
CA PHE A 170 15.85 -16.43 -1.86
C PHE A 170 15.16 -15.11 -2.22
N VAL A 171 13.87 -14.97 -1.89
CA VAL A 171 13.13 -13.70 -2.06
C VAL A 171 13.77 -12.59 -1.23
N LEU A 172 14.22 -12.87 0.00
CA LEU A 172 14.91 -11.88 0.84
C LEU A 172 16.25 -11.43 0.25
N GLN A 173 17.01 -12.30 -0.42
CA GLN A 173 18.21 -11.89 -1.15
C GLN A 173 17.89 -10.97 -2.32
N CYS A 174 16.85 -11.29 -3.10
CA CYS A 174 16.40 -10.43 -4.18
C CYS A 174 16.00 -9.05 -3.63
N LEU A 175 15.25 -9.01 -2.53
CA LEU A 175 14.89 -7.76 -1.86
C LEU A 175 16.12 -7.01 -1.34
N ALA A 176 17.07 -7.68 -0.69
CA ALA A 176 18.29 -7.06 -0.17
C ALA A 176 19.10 -6.37 -1.27
N PHE A 177 19.18 -6.98 -2.46
CA PHE A 177 19.78 -6.35 -3.64
C PHE A 177 19.13 -5.00 -3.97
N TYR A 178 17.80 -4.97 -4.12
CA TYR A 178 17.10 -3.74 -4.47
C TYR A 178 17.23 -2.69 -3.34
N GLN A 179 17.12 -3.13 -2.09
CA GLN A 179 17.20 -2.24 -0.95
C GLN A 179 18.59 -1.64 -0.74
N LYS A 180 19.66 -2.40 -1.03
CA LYS A 180 21.02 -1.87 -1.06
C LYS A 180 21.17 -0.73 -2.07
N GLU A 181 20.63 -0.91 -3.28
CA GLU A 181 20.67 0.12 -4.31
C GLU A 181 19.85 1.35 -3.93
N ILE A 182 18.64 1.19 -3.37
CA ILE A 182 17.85 2.32 -2.88
C ILE A 182 18.53 3.02 -1.69
N ALA A 183 19.25 2.29 -0.83
CA ALA A 183 20.06 2.88 0.23
C ALA A 183 21.20 3.74 -0.32
N LEU A 184 21.89 3.27 -1.37
CA LEU A 184 22.92 4.04 -2.08
C LEU A 184 22.34 5.29 -2.75
N TYR A 185 21.19 5.15 -3.43
CA TYR A 185 20.46 6.27 -4.01
C TYR A 185 20.12 7.32 -2.94
N THR A 186 19.48 6.90 -1.85
CA THR A 186 19.07 7.79 -0.75
C THR A 186 20.29 8.48 -0.14
N ALA A 187 21.40 7.76 0.05
CA ALA A 187 22.66 8.30 0.54
C ALA A 187 23.24 9.36 -0.40
N SER A 188 23.11 9.19 -1.72
CA SER A 188 23.59 10.14 -2.72
C SER A 188 22.84 11.48 -2.66
N LYS A 189 21.58 11.45 -2.23
CA LYS A 189 20.67 12.61 -2.10
C LYS A 189 20.63 13.21 -0.70
N ALA A 190 21.23 12.57 0.30
CA ALA A 190 21.04 12.92 1.72
C ALA A 190 21.46 14.35 2.13
N ASN A 191 22.35 14.99 1.37
CA ASN A 191 22.82 16.37 1.62
C ASN A 191 22.20 17.40 0.65
N LEU A 192 21.25 16.98 -0.18
CA LEU A 192 20.55 17.87 -1.11
C LEU A 192 19.25 18.37 -0.47
N GLU A 193 18.68 19.43 -1.03
CA GLU A 193 17.34 19.84 -0.66
C GLU A 193 16.33 18.74 -0.97
N PHE A 194 15.33 18.58 -0.11
CA PHE A 194 14.31 17.54 -0.27
C PHE A 194 13.53 17.65 -1.60
N SER A 195 13.43 18.86 -2.15
CA SER A 195 12.86 19.11 -3.49
C SER A 195 13.53 18.29 -4.59
N GLN A 196 14.84 17.99 -4.45
CA GLN A 196 15.66 17.26 -5.43
C GLN A 196 15.58 15.73 -5.29
N PHE A 197 14.91 15.21 -4.25
CA PHE A 197 14.65 13.77 -4.12
C PHE A 197 13.53 13.36 -5.09
N ASN A 198 13.79 12.40 -5.97
CA ASN A 198 12.85 11.96 -6.99
C ASN A 198 13.16 10.53 -7.47
N ILE A 199 12.67 9.51 -6.75
CA ILE A 199 12.88 8.11 -7.14
C ILE A 199 12.27 7.81 -8.51
N ASP A 200 11.12 8.40 -8.83
CA ASP A 200 10.38 8.10 -10.05
C ASP A 200 11.11 8.49 -11.33
N ASP A 201 11.88 9.58 -11.31
CA ASP A 201 12.64 10.00 -12.49
C ASP A 201 14.14 9.64 -12.41
N ASP A 202 14.72 9.54 -11.20
CA ASP A 202 16.15 9.24 -11.05
C ASP A 202 16.50 7.75 -11.14
N VAL A 203 15.57 6.86 -10.78
CA VAL A 203 15.81 5.40 -10.76
C VAL A 203 15.25 4.78 -12.02
N ASP A 204 16.06 3.94 -12.66
CA ASP A 204 15.73 3.29 -13.92
C ASP A 204 14.35 2.57 -13.86
N PRO A 205 13.48 2.75 -14.88
CA PRO A 205 12.18 2.11 -14.95
C PRO A 205 12.20 0.59 -14.79
N LEU A 206 13.19 -0.11 -15.37
CA LEU A 206 13.32 -1.56 -15.29
C LEU A 206 13.70 -2.02 -13.88
N PHE A 207 14.58 -1.27 -13.22
CA PHE A 207 14.91 -1.51 -11.82
C PHE A 207 13.67 -1.40 -10.94
N LYS A 208 12.91 -0.30 -11.06
CA LYS A 208 11.71 -0.06 -10.24
C LYS A 208 10.67 -1.15 -10.46
N GLU A 209 10.48 -1.58 -11.69
CA GLU A 209 9.51 -2.62 -12.03
C GLU A 209 9.86 -3.96 -11.38
N TYR A 210 11.11 -4.41 -11.53
CA TYR A 210 11.59 -5.64 -10.93
C TYR A 210 11.56 -5.58 -9.40
N TRP A 211 11.89 -4.42 -8.83
CA TRP A 211 11.79 -4.18 -7.40
C TRP A 211 10.34 -4.30 -6.91
N CYS A 212 9.38 -3.69 -7.61
CA CYS A 212 7.95 -3.78 -7.29
C CYS A 212 7.42 -5.22 -7.40
N LYS A 213 7.81 -5.94 -8.47
CA LYS A 213 7.40 -7.33 -8.74
C LYS A 213 8.19 -8.36 -7.91
N ARG A 214 9.22 -7.94 -7.16
CA ARG A 214 10.12 -8.80 -6.39
C ARG A 214 10.79 -9.90 -7.24
N LEU A 215 11.17 -9.54 -8.46
CA LEU A 215 11.79 -10.48 -9.40
C LEU A 215 13.27 -10.70 -9.10
N HIS A 216 13.87 -11.73 -9.69
CA HIS A 216 15.30 -11.97 -9.58
C HIS A 216 16.09 -10.81 -10.24
N PRO A 217 17.12 -10.25 -9.57
CA PRO A 217 17.86 -9.10 -10.09
C PRO A 217 18.81 -9.37 -11.26
N LYS A 218 18.91 -10.59 -11.80
CA LYS A 218 19.89 -10.94 -12.84
C LYS A 218 19.82 -10.00 -14.04
N ASN A 219 18.62 -9.83 -14.60
CA ASN A 219 18.40 -8.96 -15.76
C ASN A 219 18.67 -7.48 -15.44
N VAL A 220 18.35 -7.03 -14.23
CA VAL A 220 18.60 -5.65 -13.78
C VAL A 220 20.09 -5.40 -13.61
N ALA A 221 20.81 -6.33 -12.99
CA ALA A 221 22.25 -6.22 -12.74
C ALA A 221 23.07 -6.13 -14.03
N GLU A 222 22.59 -6.74 -15.12
CA GLU A 222 23.24 -6.73 -16.43
C GLU A 222 22.86 -5.50 -17.29
N LYS A 223 21.67 -4.93 -17.11
CA LYS A 223 21.08 -3.92 -18.03
C LYS A 223 20.96 -2.52 -17.44
N VAL A 224 20.96 -2.37 -16.11
CA VAL A 224 20.73 -1.09 -15.43
C VAL A 224 22.02 -0.58 -14.79
N TYR A 225 22.26 0.73 -14.92
CA TYR A 225 23.36 1.38 -14.22
C TYR A 225 23.15 1.32 -12.71
N ARG A 226 24.16 0.79 -11.99
CA ARG A 226 24.15 0.65 -10.53
C ARG A 226 24.29 2.00 -9.84
N GLN A 227 23.63 2.14 -8.70
CA GLN A 227 23.73 3.35 -7.89
C GLN A 227 25.18 3.57 -7.43
N PRO A 228 25.66 4.83 -7.40
CA PRO A 228 27.05 5.11 -7.09
C PRO A 228 27.41 4.59 -5.68
N PRO A 229 28.63 4.08 -5.48
CA PRO A 229 29.04 3.58 -4.18
C PRO A 229 29.01 4.69 -3.12
N LEU A 230 28.89 4.29 -1.86
CA LEU A 230 28.79 5.24 -0.74
C LEU A 230 29.98 6.21 -0.75
N ARG A 231 29.69 7.52 -0.71
CA ARG A 231 30.72 8.58 -0.66
C ARG A 231 31.61 8.42 0.58
N ILE A 232 32.89 8.76 0.47
CA ILE A 232 33.89 8.59 1.56
C ILE A 232 33.43 9.26 2.86
N SER A 233 32.84 10.46 2.77
CA SER A 233 32.28 11.17 3.94
C SER A 233 31.26 10.33 4.71
N LEU A 234 30.38 9.62 4.00
CA LEU A 234 29.35 8.76 4.57
C LEU A 234 29.89 7.37 4.98
N ARG A 235 31.03 6.92 4.44
CA ARG A 235 31.72 5.68 4.87
C ARG A 235 32.28 5.75 6.29
N SER A 236 32.46 6.95 6.83
CA SER A 236 32.84 7.14 8.24
C SER A 236 31.67 6.92 9.22
N GLY A 237 30.46 6.68 8.72
CA GLY A 237 29.23 6.55 9.53
C GLY A 237 28.68 7.88 10.03
N ARG A 238 29.25 9.00 9.57
CA ARG A 238 28.78 10.35 9.90
C ARG A 238 28.11 10.96 8.67
N LEU A 239 26.80 10.74 8.49
CA LEU A 239 25.99 11.94 8.33
C LEU A 239 26.34 12.77 9.57
N ASN A 240 26.80 14.02 9.42
CA ASN A 240 27.01 14.86 10.60
C ASN A 240 25.80 14.64 11.48
N LYS A 241 25.98 14.01 12.66
CA LYS A 241 24.93 13.90 13.66
C LYS A 241 24.66 15.35 13.99
N GLN A 242 23.79 15.98 13.21
CA GLN A 242 23.26 17.26 13.56
C GLN A 242 22.51 16.90 14.82
N ASP A 243 23.09 17.25 15.96
CA ASP A 243 22.30 17.40 17.17
C ASP A 243 21.25 18.44 16.78
N PHE A 244 20.12 17.95 16.26
CA PHE A 244 19.04 18.78 15.76
C PHE A 244 18.42 19.42 17.00
N LYS A 245 19.04 20.51 17.46
CA LYS A 245 18.40 21.46 18.35
C LYS A 245 17.35 22.17 17.49
N PHE A 246 16.17 21.57 17.44
CA PHE A 246 15.05 22.17 16.74
C PHE A 246 14.72 23.51 17.40
N THR A 247 14.54 24.53 16.57
CA THR A 247 13.99 25.80 17.02
C THR A 247 12.57 25.58 17.58
N LYS A 248 12.06 26.54 18.37
CA LYS A 248 10.67 26.50 18.86
C LYS A 248 9.65 26.37 17.70
N HIS A 249 9.92 27.04 16.58
CA HIS A 249 9.08 26.98 15.38
C HIS A 249 9.12 25.60 14.73
N GLN A 250 10.31 25.01 14.54
CA GLN A 250 10.44 23.64 14.02
C GLN A 250 9.76 22.62 14.92
N THR A 251 9.92 22.75 16.24
CA THR A 251 9.25 21.87 17.21
C THR A 251 7.73 21.98 17.09
N SER A 252 7.20 23.19 16.98
CA SER A 252 5.76 23.43 16.81
C SER A 252 5.24 22.83 15.49
N LEU A 253 6.00 22.96 14.40
CA LEU A 253 5.69 22.36 13.11
C LEU A 253 5.65 20.83 13.19
N LEU A 254 6.63 20.21 13.86
CA LEU A 254 6.69 18.76 14.03
C LEU A 254 5.53 18.24 14.89
N LEU A 255 5.15 18.97 15.94
CA LEU A 255 3.98 18.61 16.75
C LEU A 255 2.67 18.71 15.95
N ALA A 256 2.52 19.74 15.12
CA ALA A 256 1.38 19.88 14.22
C ALA A 256 1.35 18.75 13.19
N ALA A 257 2.50 18.43 12.57
CA ALA A 257 2.61 17.32 11.63
C ALA A 257 2.24 15.98 12.28
N ASP A 258 2.77 15.67 13.47
CA ASP A 258 2.44 14.44 14.19
C ASP A 258 0.94 14.38 14.53
N SER A 259 0.32 15.51 14.88
CA SER A 259 -1.13 15.59 15.17
C SER A 259 -1.99 15.33 13.93
N ILE A 260 -1.67 15.98 12.80
CA ILE A 260 -2.38 15.81 11.53
C ILE A 260 -2.19 14.39 11.02
N GLY A 261 -0.95 13.92 10.94
CA GLY A 261 -0.62 12.66 10.31
C GLY A 261 -1.06 11.42 11.09
N LYS A 262 -1.31 11.52 12.41
CA LYS A 262 -1.96 10.45 13.17
C LYS A 262 -3.35 10.08 12.62
N LYS A 263 -4.01 11.00 11.90
CA LYS A 263 -5.36 10.79 11.34
C LYS A 263 -5.40 9.77 10.21
N ILE A 264 -4.26 9.42 9.63
CA ILE A 264 -4.18 8.36 8.61
C ILE A 264 -4.35 6.96 9.22
N GLN A 265 -4.30 6.83 10.55
CA GLN A 265 -4.34 5.53 11.21
C GLN A 265 -5.72 4.89 11.12
N TYR A 266 -5.79 3.73 10.47
CA TYR A 266 -6.96 2.87 10.57
C TYR A 266 -7.06 2.24 11.95
N ASN A 267 -8.23 2.37 12.57
CA ASN A 267 -8.57 1.65 13.80
C ASN A 267 -9.21 0.30 13.44
N CYS A 268 -8.39 -0.55 12.82
CA CYS A 268 -8.74 -1.85 12.26
C CYS A 268 -7.66 -2.88 12.61
N ARG A 269 -8.04 -4.16 12.69
CA ARG A 269 -7.07 -5.24 12.94
C ARG A 269 -6.01 -5.29 11.84
N GLY A 270 -4.77 -5.59 12.25
CA GLY A 270 -3.64 -5.72 11.34
C GLY A 270 -2.99 -4.41 10.89
N PHE A 271 -3.49 -3.25 11.32
CA PHE A 271 -2.87 -1.95 11.05
C PHE A 271 -2.11 -1.45 12.29
N LEU A 272 -0.80 -1.71 12.34
CA LEU A 272 0.06 -1.23 13.42
C LEU A 272 0.26 0.30 13.34
N PRO A 273 0.29 1.01 14.47
CA PRO A 273 0.59 2.43 14.49
C PRO A 273 2.06 2.70 14.16
N ASN A 274 2.32 3.56 13.18
CA ASN A 274 3.67 3.91 12.75
C ASN A 274 3.96 5.41 12.90
N GLN A 275 4.85 5.75 13.84
CA GLN A 275 5.15 7.15 14.18
C GLN A 275 5.86 7.90 13.03
N ARG A 276 6.64 7.18 12.24
CA ARG A 276 7.38 7.76 11.11
C ARG A 276 6.44 8.09 9.96
N GLN A 277 5.49 7.20 9.66
CA GLN A 277 4.42 7.46 8.69
C GLN A 277 3.52 8.61 9.12
N TYR A 278 3.20 8.74 10.42
CA TYR A 278 2.42 9.89 10.90
C TYR A 278 3.15 11.20 10.66
N ARG A 279 4.42 11.30 11.07
CA ARG A 279 5.19 12.52 10.86
C ARG A 279 5.29 12.89 9.38
N MET A 280 5.54 11.89 8.53
CA MET A 280 5.57 12.02 7.08
C MET A 280 4.24 12.57 6.54
N ALA A 281 3.12 11.95 6.91
CA ALA A 281 1.80 12.32 6.44
C ALA A 281 1.44 13.75 6.82
N GLY A 282 1.77 14.15 8.05
CA GLY A 282 1.55 15.51 8.52
C GLY A 282 2.39 16.55 7.78
N LEU A 283 3.69 16.27 7.57
CA LEU A 283 4.56 17.18 6.81
C LEU A 283 4.09 17.32 5.36
N ALA A 284 3.69 16.21 4.73
CA ALA A 284 3.12 16.21 3.39
C ALA A 284 1.82 17.03 3.31
N ALA A 285 0.88 16.81 4.24
CA ALA A 285 -0.38 17.55 4.28
C ALA A 285 -0.15 19.06 4.47
N ILE A 286 0.79 19.44 5.34
CA ILE A 286 1.15 20.86 5.55
C ILE A 286 1.77 21.47 4.28
N GLU A 287 2.70 20.76 3.62
CA GLU A 287 3.32 21.25 2.38
C GLU A 287 2.29 21.41 1.25
N ILE A 288 1.39 20.43 1.10
CA ILE A 288 0.25 20.50 0.17
C ILE A 288 -0.59 21.73 0.50
N ALA A 289 -0.98 21.91 1.76
CA ALA A 289 -1.81 23.03 2.18
C ALA A 289 -1.19 24.39 1.84
N GLN A 290 0.11 24.54 2.09
CA GLN A 290 0.86 25.76 1.79
C GLN A 290 0.92 26.05 0.28
N LYS A 291 1.24 25.04 -0.54
CA LYS A 291 1.37 25.20 -2.00
C LYS A 291 0.01 25.44 -2.67
N VAL A 292 -1.00 24.67 -2.29
CA VAL A 292 -2.37 24.80 -2.82
C VAL A 292 -2.99 26.12 -2.41
N SER A 293 -2.89 26.53 -1.14
CA SER A 293 -3.41 27.82 -0.68
C SER A 293 -2.75 29.00 -1.42
N LYS A 294 -1.44 28.92 -1.69
CA LYS A 294 -0.74 29.92 -2.51
C LYS A 294 -1.27 29.95 -3.96
N ALA A 295 -1.50 28.79 -4.57
CA ALA A 295 -2.06 28.68 -5.92
C ALA A 295 -3.50 29.25 -5.99
N TRP A 296 -4.37 28.89 -5.06
CA TRP A 296 -5.74 29.41 -5.01
C TRP A 296 -5.79 30.93 -4.81
N ARG A 297 -4.94 31.51 -3.95
CA ARG A 297 -4.83 32.98 -3.81
C ARG A 297 -4.42 33.66 -5.13
N PHE A 298 -3.54 33.02 -5.91
CA PHE A 298 -3.14 33.54 -7.21
C PHE A 298 -4.29 33.48 -8.24
N LEU A 299 -5.06 32.40 -8.24
CA LEU A 299 -6.21 32.18 -9.13
C LEU A 299 -7.38 33.14 -8.85
N ARG A 300 -7.58 33.52 -7.59
CA ARG A 300 -8.60 34.52 -7.19
C ARG A 300 -8.33 35.94 -7.69
N ASN A 301 -7.14 36.22 -8.24
CA ASN A 301 -6.86 37.53 -8.81
C ASN A 301 -7.59 37.70 -10.17
N PRO A 302 -8.48 38.70 -10.34
CA PRO A 302 -9.32 38.86 -11.54
C PRO A 302 -8.52 38.97 -12.86
N LYS A 303 -7.28 39.46 -12.80
CA LYS A 303 -6.39 39.55 -13.98
C LYS A 303 -5.90 38.17 -14.46
N ASN A 304 -5.93 37.17 -13.59
CA ASN A 304 -5.43 35.81 -13.85
C ASN A 304 -6.55 34.82 -14.18
N SER A 305 -7.77 35.00 -13.65
CA SER A 305 -8.92 34.14 -13.94
C SER A 305 -9.31 34.15 -15.43
N ALA A 306 -9.16 35.30 -16.12
CA ALA A 306 -9.41 35.44 -17.55
C ALA A 306 -8.48 34.59 -18.45
N LYS A 307 -7.31 34.16 -17.94
CA LYS A 307 -6.41 33.24 -18.67
C LYS A 307 -6.87 31.78 -18.60
N LEU A 308 -7.59 31.40 -17.53
CA LEU A 308 -8.13 30.05 -17.36
C LEU A 308 -9.30 29.81 -18.33
N VAL A 309 -10.22 30.79 -18.43
CA VAL A 309 -11.37 30.74 -19.35
C VAL A 309 -10.93 30.60 -20.81
N ARG A 310 -9.90 31.36 -21.25
CA ARG A 310 -9.35 31.26 -22.62
C ARG A 310 -8.66 29.92 -22.94
N ARG A 311 -8.24 29.14 -21.94
CA ARG A 311 -7.67 27.79 -22.15
C ARG A 311 -8.78 26.74 -22.37
N ARG A 312 -9.92 26.90 -21.70
CA ARG A 312 -11.11 26.04 -21.87
C ARG A 312 -11.60 26.03 -23.32
N ASP A 313 -11.63 27.19 -23.96
CA ASP A 313 -12.03 27.33 -25.37
C ASP A 313 -11.07 26.64 -26.35
N LYS A 314 -9.77 26.57 -26.03
CA LYS A 314 -8.79 25.88 -26.88
C LYS A 314 -8.85 24.36 -26.77
N HIS A 315 -9.19 23.83 -25.60
CA HIS A 315 -9.29 22.38 -25.41
C HIS A 315 -10.59 21.82 -26.02
N ASN A 316 -11.71 22.53 -25.89
CA ASN A 316 -12.97 22.16 -26.53
C ASN A 316 -12.91 22.19 -28.08
N MET A 317 -12.00 22.98 -28.67
CA MET A 317 -11.82 23.01 -30.13
C MET A 317 -10.98 21.86 -30.69
N SER A 318 -10.21 21.11 -29.89
CA SER A 318 -9.42 19.97 -30.40
C SER A 318 -10.15 18.64 -30.37
N VAL A 319 -11.31 18.55 -29.71
CA VAL A 319 -12.10 17.30 -29.59
C VAL A 319 -12.89 16.98 -30.88
N ASN A 320 -13.00 17.92 -31.83
CA ASN A 320 -13.84 17.76 -33.03
C ASN A 320 -13.14 17.29 -34.33
N ARG A 321 -11.99 16.60 -34.26
CA ARG A 321 -11.43 15.92 -35.44
C ARG A 321 -11.02 14.49 -35.12
N GLY A 322 -11.94 13.56 -35.37
CA GLY A 322 -11.66 12.12 -35.42
C GLY A 322 -11.10 11.67 -36.77
N GLY A 323 -10.38 10.54 -36.72
CA GLY A 323 -10.21 9.56 -37.80
C GLY A 323 -9.02 9.76 -38.75
N TYR A 324 -7.99 8.91 -38.65
CA TYR A 324 -7.75 7.77 -39.56
C TYR A 324 -6.42 7.08 -39.25
N CYS A 325 -6.47 5.75 -39.28
CA CYS A 325 -5.35 4.82 -39.15
C CYS A 325 -4.54 4.78 -40.46
N SER A 326 -3.21 4.70 -40.41
CA SER A 326 -2.37 4.07 -41.45
C SER A 326 -0.96 3.76 -40.95
N THR A 327 -0.55 2.54 -41.24
CA THR A 327 0.72 1.86 -40.97
C THR A 327 1.90 2.42 -41.78
N SER A 328 3.10 2.42 -41.18
CA SER A 328 4.28 1.61 -41.61
C SER A 328 5.66 2.29 -41.50
N THR A 329 6.63 1.43 -41.19
CA THR A 329 8.10 1.49 -41.37
C THR A 329 9.00 2.14 -40.30
N LEU A 330 9.79 1.24 -39.71
CA LEU A 330 11.00 1.46 -38.93
C LEU A 330 12.03 2.32 -39.69
N SER A 331 12.59 3.33 -39.01
CA SER A 331 14.00 3.66 -39.18
C SER A 331 14.59 4.13 -37.85
N ALA A 332 15.78 3.63 -37.56
CA ALA A 332 16.55 3.88 -36.36
C ALA A 332 17.03 5.34 -36.32
N GLY A 333 16.85 5.99 -35.17
CA GLY A 333 17.38 7.32 -34.88
C GLY A 333 17.08 7.69 -33.44
N SER A 334 18.06 7.53 -32.57
CA SER A 334 18.02 8.00 -31.19
C SER A 334 17.75 9.51 -31.15
N PRO A 335 16.80 10.00 -30.34
CA PRO A 335 16.84 11.35 -29.84
C PRO A 335 17.30 11.30 -28.38
N THR A 336 18.54 11.71 -28.15
CA THR A 336 18.98 12.23 -26.87
C THR A 336 18.06 13.39 -26.48
N SER A 337 17.14 13.17 -25.55
CA SER A 337 16.39 14.23 -24.89
C SER A 337 17.30 14.83 -23.81
N SER A 338 17.87 15.99 -24.12
CA SER A 338 18.51 16.88 -23.16
C SER A 338 17.53 17.26 -22.04
N PRO A 339 18.02 17.51 -20.82
CA PRO A 339 17.17 17.83 -19.68
C PRO A 339 16.45 19.15 -19.95
N SER A 340 15.15 19.13 -19.69
CA SER A 340 14.26 20.28 -19.69
C SER A 340 14.87 21.43 -18.91
N GLU A 341 15.36 22.44 -19.63
CA GLU A 341 15.45 23.80 -19.11
C GLU A 341 14.02 24.22 -18.73
N GLU A 342 13.74 24.21 -17.43
CA GLU A 342 12.64 24.95 -16.84
C GLU A 342 12.82 26.43 -17.20
N ARG A 343 12.22 26.84 -18.32
CA ARG A 343 11.82 28.22 -18.47
C ARG A 343 10.87 28.51 -17.32
N VAL A 344 11.37 29.29 -16.36
CA VAL A 344 10.60 30.02 -15.36
C VAL A 344 9.50 30.80 -16.08
N SER A 345 8.35 30.17 -16.25
CA SER A 345 7.13 30.83 -16.67
C SER A 345 6.41 31.28 -15.40
N SER A 346 6.39 32.59 -15.22
CA SER A 346 5.61 33.28 -14.21
C SER A 346 4.11 33.02 -14.41
N GLY A 347 3.57 32.05 -13.66
CA GLY A 347 2.14 31.78 -13.52
C GLY A 347 1.91 30.44 -12.82
N ILE A 348 1.67 30.44 -11.51
CA ILE A 348 1.52 29.22 -10.69
C ILE A 348 0.25 28.48 -11.12
N SER A 349 0.39 27.52 -12.04
CA SER A 349 -0.65 26.55 -12.40
C SER A 349 -0.23 25.21 -11.80
N LEU A 350 -0.87 24.81 -10.71
CA LEU A 350 -0.62 23.54 -10.04
C LEU A 350 -1.60 22.49 -10.61
N SER A 351 -1.10 21.36 -11.09
CA SER A 351 -1.93 20.22 -11.52
C SER A 351 -2.27 19.31 -10.35
N TRP A 352 -3.24 18.41 -10.53
CA TRP A 352 -3.53 17.35 -9.54
C TRP A 352 -2.29 16.49 -9.29
N GLN A 353 -1.52 16.19 -10.34
CA GLN A 353 -0.33 15.35 -10.25
C GLN A 353 0.75 16.03 -9.42
N ASP A 354 0.93 17.35 -9.54
CA ASP A 354 1.86 18.12 -8.70
C ASP A 354 1.49 18.05 -7.22
N VAL A 355 0.19 18.07 -6.89
CA VAL A 355 -0.29 17.92 -5.52
C VAL A 355 0.03 16.53 -4.97
N TYR A 356 -0.32 15.48 -5.72
CA TYR A 356 -0.10 14.09 -5.31
C TYR A 356 1.40 13.74 -5.23
N ASN A 357 2.23 14.29 -6.12
CA ASN A 357 3.68 14.11 -6.12
C ASN A 357 4.32 14.52 -4.79
N ILE A 358 3.77 15.52 -4.09
CA ILE A 358 4.27 15.92 -2.76
C ILE A 358 4.08 14.76 -1.77
N ALA A 359 2.87 14.22 -1.66
CA ALA A 359 2.57 13.11 -0.76
C ALA A 359 3.33 11.83 -1.13
N VAL A 360 3.46 11.52 -2.43
CA VAL A 360 4.24 10.36 -2.92
C VAL A 360 5.70 10.47 -2.50
N LYS A 361 6.32 11.64 -2.70
CA LYS A 361 7.73 11.89 -2.33
C LYS A 361 7.98 11.70 -0.83
N TRP A 362 7.09 12.26 0.00
CA TRP A 362 7.12 12.05 1.45
C TRP A 362 6.93 10.58 1.82
N ARG A 363 6.01 9.87 1.15
CA ARG A 363 5.78 8.44 1.38
C ARG A 363 7.00 7.58 1.05
N GLN A 364 7.69 7.88 -0.05
CA GLN A 364 8.91 7.20 -0.51
C GLN A 364 10.06 7.29 0.51
N ILE A 365 10.33 8.49 1.06
CA ILE A 365 11.45 8.66 2.01
C ILE A 365 11.14 8.12 3.42
N SER A 366 9.87 8.03 3.78
CA SER A 366 9.47 7.56 5.11
C SER A 366 9.64 6.06 5.30
N GLU A 367 9.38 5.24 4.29
CA GLU A 367 9.63 3.80 4.37
C GLU A 367 10.40 3.42 3.11
N PRO A 368 11.72 3.61 3.11
CA PRO A 368 12.50 3.44 1.89
C PRO A 368 12.55 1.98 1.42
N CYS A 369 12.09 1.05 2.27
CA CYS A 369 11.94 -0.36 1.94
C CYS A 369 10.64 -0.70 1.21
N ASP A 370 9.70 0.25 1.15
CA ASP A 370 8.48 0.10 0.41
C ASP A 370 8.61 0.66 -1.02
N PRO A 371 8.45 -0.15 -2.08
CA PRO A 371 8.43 0.35 -3.45
C PRO A 371 7.14 1.12 -3.74
N VAL A 372 7.13 2.42 -3.45
CA VAL A 372 6.04 3.34 -3.77
C VAL A 372 6.48 4.17 -4.97
N VAL A 373 6.03 3.79 -6.16
CA VAL A 373 6.38 4.44 -7.43
C VAL A 373 5.14 4.59 -8.28
N TRP A 374 5.13 5.60 -9.15
CA TRP A 374 4.07 5.76 -10.13
C TRP A 374 4.13 4.65 -11.17
N VAL A 375 3.01 3.97 -11.41
CA VAL A 375 2.98 2.81 -12.31
C VAL A 375 3.33 3.20 -13.76
N ASN A 376 2.97 4.41 -14.18
CA ASN A 376 3.33 4.94 -15.50
C ASN A 376 4.80 5.28 -15.69
N LYS A 377 5.64 5.05 -14.68
CA LYS A 377 7.08 5.29 -14.74
C LYS A 377 7.89 3.99 -14.76
N LEU A 378 7.26 2.86 -15.07
CA LEU A 378 7.89 1.53 -15.17
C LEU A 378 8.23 1.17 -16.63
N SER A 379 9.01 0.10 -16.85
CA SER A 379 9.62 -0.17 -18.16
C SER A 379 8.76 -0.94 -19.15
N GLU A 380 7.99 -1.93 -18.70
CA GLU A 380 6.99 -2.58 -19.53
C GLU A 380 5.80 -1.63 -19.67
N GLU A 381 5.23 -1.55 -20.89
CA GLU A 381 3.96 -0.86 -21.12
C GLU A 381 2.86 -1.55 -20.28
N PHE A 382 2.73 -1.15 -19.01
CA PHE A 382 1.50 -1.25 -18.23
C PHE A 382 0.75 -2.58 -18.38
N ASN A 383 1.49 -3.70 -18.22
CA ASN A 383 0.90 -5.04 -18.29
C ASN A 383 -0.29 -5.12 -17.29
N SER A 384 -1.42 -5.70 -17.73
CA SER A 384 -2.65 -5.80 -16.92
C SER A 384 -2.46 -6.51 -15.57
N GLY A 385 -1.39 -7.29 -15.44
CA GLY A 385 -0.97 -7.94 -14.19
C GLY A 385 -0.21 -7.04 -13.21
N PHE A 386 0.11 -5.80 -13.57
CA PHE A 386 0.75 -4.83 -12.69
C PHE A 386 -0.28 -3.85 -12.13
N GLY A 387 -0.37 -3.77 -10.80
CA GLY A 387 -1.33 -2.93 -10.10
C GLY A 387 -1.55 -3.38 -8.66
N SER A 388 -2.52 -2.78 -7.97
CA SER A 388 -2.91 -3.20 -6.63
C SER A 388 -3.45 -4.63 -6.68
N HIS A 389 -2.85 -5.57 -5.96
CA HIS A 389 -3.43 -6.88 -5.69
C HIS A 389 -3.68 -7.02 -4.19
N THR A 390 -4.95 -6.96 -3.80
CA THR A 390 -5.37 -6.93 -2.40
C THR A 390 -6.29 -8.13 -2.13
N PRO A 391 -5.72 -9.28 -1.73
CA PRO A 391 -6.49 -10.48 -1.44
C PRO A 391 -7.28 -10.34 -0.15
N LEU A 392 -8.55 -10.72 -0.19
CA LEU A 392 -9.37 -10.95 1.00
C LEU A 392 -9.23 -12.41 1.45
N LEU A 393 -9.16 -13.34 0.49
CA LEU A 393 -8.85 -14.75 0.68
C LEU A 393 -7.63 -15.14 -0.16
N LEU A 394 -6.74 -15.96 0.41
CA LEU A 394 -5.64 -16.58 -0.30
C LEU A 394 -5.63 -18.09 -0.02
N GLY A 395 -6.24 -18.86 -0.91
CA GLY A 395 -6.53 -20.27 -0.67
C GLY A 395 -7.60 -20.41 0.41
N GLN A 396 -7.24 -21.03 1.53
CA GLN A 396 -8.07 -21.13 2.74
C GLN A 396 -7.75 -20.02 3.76
N ALA A 397 -6.71 -19.22 3.52
CA ALA A 397 -6.30 -18.18 4.46
C ALA A 397 -7.15 -16.92 4.34
N LYS A 398 -7.56 -16.35 5.49
CA LYS A 398 -8.30 -15.09 5.58
C LYS A 398 -7.35 -13.95 5.96
N ILE A 399 -7.22 -12.97 5.06
CA ILE A 399 -6.28 -11.87 5.25
C ILE A 399 -6.82 -10.89 6.29
N VAL A 400 -6.16 -10.79 7.46
CA VAL A 400 -6.62 -10.02 8.63
C VAL A 400 -7.11 -8.62 8.28
N ARG A 401 -6.37 -7.89 7.46
CA ARG A 401 -6.65 -6.49 7.11
C ARG A 401 -7.89 -6.33 6.24
N TYR A 402 -8.16 -7.27 5.34
CA TYR A 402 -9.10 -7.06 4.23
C TYR A 402 -10.29 -8.02 4.25
N TYR A 403 -10.17 -9.18 4.91
CA TYR A 403 -11.28 -10.12 5.06
C TYR A 403 -12.57 -9.52 5.67
N PRO A 404 -12.54 -8.50 6.56
CA PRO A 404 -13.76 -7.83 6.99
C PRO A 404 -14.63 -7.29 5.84
N TYR A 405 -14.06 -7.01 4.67
CA TYR A 405 -14.77 -6.55 3.47
C TYR A 405 -15.26 -7.69 2.57
N TYR A 406 -14.99 -8.96 2.91
CA TYR A 406 -15.29 -10.13 2.06
C TYR A 406 -16.76 -10.18 1.61
N LEU A 407 -17.70 -10.03 2.55
CA LEU A 407 -19.13 -10.12 2.24
C LEU A 407 -19.61 -8.97 1.37
N ARG A 408 -19.15 -7.74 1.65
CA ARG A 408 -19.50 -6.56 0.83
C ARG A 408 -18.96 -6.69 -0.59
N THR A 409 -17.71 -7.16 -0.74
CA THR A 409 -17.10 -7.41 -2.04
C THR A 409 -17.80 -8.55 -2.80
N LEU A 410 -18.21 -9.62 -2.11
CA LEU A 410 -18.99 -10.71 -2.70
C LEU A 410 -20.34 -10.20 -3.22
N GLU A 411 -21.04 -9.38 -2.43
CA GLU A 411 -22.33 -8.82 -2.83
C GLU A 411 -22.21 -7.82 -3.99
N ALA A 412 -21.15 -7.00 -3.98
CA ALA A 412 -20.82 -6.14 -5.12
C ALA A 412 -20.58 -6.97 -6.40
N ALA A 413 -19.82 -8.05 -6.31
CA ALA A 413 -19.58 -8.95 -7.45
C ALA A 413 -20.89 -9.58 -7.96
N LYS A 414 -21.75 -10.09 -7.07
CA LYS A 414 -23.07 -10.63 -7.42
C LYS A 414 -23.93 -9.59 -8.14
N THR A 415 -24.01 -8.38 -7.59
CA THR A 415 -24.77 -7.28 -8.16
C THR A 415 -24.31 -6.97 -9.59
N ILE A 416 -22.99 -6.87 -9.80
CA ILE A 416 -22.41 -6.64 -11.13
C ILE A 416 -22.72 -7.80 -12.08
N MET A 417 -22.56 -9.05 -11.63
CA MET A 417 -22.86 -10.22 -12.45
C MET A 417 -24.33 -10.27 -12.90
N LEU A 418 -25.26 -9.90 -12.01
CA LEU A 418 -26.69 -9.90 -12.29
C LEU A 418 -27.11 -8.74 -13.20
N ASP A 419 -26.52 -7.55 -13.03
CA ASP A 419 -26.77 -6.38 -13.88
C ASP A 419 -26.23 -6.61 -15.30
N LEU A 420 -24.98 -7.05 -15.41
CA LEU A 420 -24.29 -7.16 -16.70
C LEU A 420 -24.61 -8.45 -17.44
N LYS A 421 -24.95 -9.52 -16.70
CA LYS A 421 -25.16 -10.86 -17.24
C LYS A 421 -23.95 -11.38 -18.02
N TYR A 422 -22.75 -10.93 -17.69
CA TYR A 422 -21.49 -11.52 -18.14
C TYR A 422 -20.38 -11.28 -17.11
N VAL A 423 -19.34 -12.11 -17.18
CA VAL A 423 -18.05 -11.91 -16.50
C VAL A 423 -16.92 -12.00 -17.53
N ASN A 424 -15.70 -11.64 -17.15
CA ASN A 424 -14.54 -11.86 -18.01
C ASN A 424 -13.65 -12.96 -17.43
N ASN A 425 -13.10 -13.82 -18.29
CA ASN A 425 -12.15 -14.84 -17.85
C ASN A 425 -10.73 -14.27 -17.68
N ALA A 426 -9.76 -15.13 -17.33
CA ALA A 426 -8.36 -14.75 -17.13
C ALA A 426 -7.67 -14.18 -18.40
N GLU A 427 -8.25 -14.40 -19.58
CA GLU A 427 -7.76 -13.92 -20.87
C GLU A 427 -8.57 -12.73 -21.38
N ASP A 428 -9.32 -12.07 -20.49
CA ASP A 428 -10.19 -10.92 -20.77
C ASP A 428 -11.30 -11.21 -21.80
N ARG A 429 -11.72 -12.48 -21.95
CA ARG A 429 -12.84 -12.89 -22.81
C ARG A 429 -14.15 -12.97 -22.02
N ALA A 430 -15.24 -12.47 -22.60
CA ALA A 430 -16.55 -12.46 -21.95
C ALA A 430 -17.17 -13.88 -21.86
N ILE A 431 -17.65 -14.24 -20.67
CA ILE A 431 -18.50 -15.40 -20.40
C ILE A 431 -19.90 -14.89 -20.09
N PHE A 432 -20.85 -15.16 -20.99
CA PHE A 432 -22.23 -14.71 -20.82
C PHE A 432 -23.00 -15.60 -19.82
N LEU A 433 -23.76 -14.95 -18.94
CA LEU A 433 -24.58 -15.54 -17.88
C LEU A 433 -26.08 -15.45 -18.26
N THR A 434 -26.44 -15.93 -19.44
CA THR A 434 -27.79 -15.78 -20.00
C THR A 434 -28.81 -16.80 -19.48
N ASP A 435 -28.33 -17.86 -18.83
CA ASP A 435 -29.18 -18.90 -18.24
C ASP A 435 -29.82 -18.41 -16.92
N ILE A 436 -31.16 -18.46 -16.87
CA ILE A 436 -31.96 -18.08 -15.69
C ILE A 436 -31.56 -18.89 -14.45
N GLU A 437 -31.22 -20.17 -14.61
CA GLU A 437 -30.79 -20.99 -13.47
C GLU A 437 -29.43 -20.53 -12.92
N LYS A 438 -28.50 -20.13 -13.79
CA LYS A 438 -27.23 -19.55 -13.37
C LYS A 438 -27.43 -18.25 -12.61
N LEU A 439 -28.30 -17.37 -13.11
CA LEU A 439 -28.62 -16.09 -12.44
C LEU A 439 -29.23 -16.33 -11.04
N LYS A 440 -30.17 -17.28 -10.89
CA LYS A 440 -30.71 -17.66 -9.59
C LYS A 440 -29.65 -18.21 -8.64
N LYS A 441 -28.70 -19.02 -9.14
CA LYS A 441 -27.58 -19.54 -8.34
C LYS A 441 -26.62 -18.43 -7.90
N ILE A 442 -26.40 -17.41 -8.73
CA ILE A 442 -25.61 -16.22 -8.37
C ILE A 442 -26.30 -15.43 -7.26
N GLU A 443 -27.62 -15.22 -7.36
CA GLU A 443 -28.41 -14.47 -6.37
C GLU A 443 -28.30 -15.07 -4.96
N VAL A 444 -28.38 -16.40 -4.86
CA VAL A 444 -28.29 -17.14 -3.58
C VAL A 444 -26.87 -17.52 -3.17
N ALA A 445 -25.85 -17.18 -3.98
CA ALA A 445 -24.46 -17.50 -3.67
C ALA A 445 -24.02 -16.85 -2.36
N SER A 446 -23.39 -17.65 -1.50
CA SER A 446 -22.92 -17.26 -0.16
C SER A 446 -21.39 -17.18 -0.07
N SER A 447 -20.70 -17.66 -1.10
CA SER A 447 -19.25 -17.69 -1.16
C SER A 447 -18.71 -17.45 -2.57
N CYS A 448 -17.43 -17.05 -2.65
CA CYS A 448 -16.72 -16.98 -3.94
C CYS A 448 -16.63 -18.35 -4.63
N SER A 449 -16.62 -19.45 -3.86
CA SER A 449 -16.69 -20.81 -4.41
C SER A 449 -18.03 -21.07 -5.10
N ASP A 450 -19.14 -20.61 -4.53
CA ASP A 450 -20.47 -20.77 -5.16
C ASP A 450 -20.50 -20.04 -6.49
N LEU A 451 -20.01 -18.80 -6.54
CA LEU A 451 -19.91 -18.03 -7.78
C LEU A 451 -18.99 -18.70 -8.79
N TYR A 452 -17.82 -19.18 -8.36
CA TYR A 452 -16.89 -19.92 -9.22
C TYR A 452 -17.55 -21.16 -9.82
N ASN A 453 -18.32 -21.92 -9.03
CA ASN A 453 -19.01 -23.11 -9.51
C ASN A 453 -20.09 -22.79 -10.57
N VAL A 454 -20.70 -21.61 -10.51
CA VAL A 454 -21.65 -21.15 -11.54
C VAL A 454 -20.95 -20.75 -12.83
N VAL A 455 -19.82 -20.05 -12.71
CA VAL A 455 -19.04 -19.56 -13.87
C VAL A 455 -18.28 -20.70 -14.55
N GLY A 456 -17.63 -21.57 -13.77
CA GLY A 456 -16.90 -22.76 -14.21
C GLY A 456 -15.39 -22.57 -14.40
N GLU A 457 -14.88 -21.34 -14.38
CA GLU A 457 -13.47 -21.02 -14.58
C GLU A 457 -13.05 -19.77 -13.81
N THR A 458 -11.74 -19.45 -13.81
CA THR A 458 -11.23 -18.21 -13.21
C THR A 458 -11.79 -17.01 -13.93
N TYR A 459 -12.35 -16.07 -13.17
CA TYR A 459 -13.03 -14.91 -13.73
C TYR A 459 -12.83 -13.65 -12.91
N TRP A 460 -13.21 -12.53 -13.51
CA TRP A 460 -13.29 -11.24 -12.87
C TRP A 460 -14.50 -10.44 -13.36
N VAL A 461 -14.96 -9.54 -12.48
CA VAL A 461 -15.94 -8.48 -12.80
C VAL A 461 -15.37 -7.14 -12.33
N ALA A 462 -15.70 -6.04 -12.99
CA ALA A 462 -15.21 -4.72 -12.59
C ALA A 462 -16.29 -3.92 -11.87
N THR A 463 -15.92 -3.27 -10.76
CA THR A 463 -16.71 -2.17 -10.22
C THR A 463 -16.75 -1.03 -11.24
N ARG A 464 -17.80 -0.21 -11.16
CA ARG A 464 -18.04 0.88 -12.11
C ARG A 464 -18.06 2.19 -11.34
N CYS A 465 -17.52 3.23 -11.95
CA CYS A 465 -17.49 4.57 -11.39
C CYS A 465 -18.17 5.54 -12.35
N ASP A 466 -19.22 6.23 -11.90
CA ASP A 466 -19.82 7.31 -12.68
C ASP A 466 -18.80 8.45 -12.88
N SER A 467 -18.63 8.88 -14.13
CA SER A 467 -17.67 9.91 -14.53
C SER A 467 -18.28 11.31 -14.42
N ILE A 468 -17.49 12.28 -13.92
CA ILE A 468 -17.79 13.71 -14.05
C ILE A 468 -17.12 14.34 -15.28
N ALA A 469 -16.05 13.76 -15.81
CA ALA A 469 -15.40 14.26 -17.02
C ALA A 469 -16.18 13.90 -18.30
N PHE A 470 -16.82 12.73 -18.32
CA PHE A 470 -17.54 12.18 -19.46
C PHE A 470 -19.00 11.93 -19.09
N GLN A 471 -19.88 12.87 -19.44
CA GLN A 471 -21.30 12.78 -19.09
C GLN A 471 -21.94 11.47 -19.56
N GLY A 472 -22.54 10.74 -18.62
CA GLY A 472 -23.21 9.45 -18.88
C GLY A 472 -22.28 8.25 -19.07
N ARG A 473 -20.96 8.44 -18.94
CA ARG A 473 -19.98 7.36 -19.02
C ARG A 473 -19.70 6.77 -17.62
N ARG A 474 -19.42 5.47 -17.59
CA ARG A 474 -18.93 4.74 -16.42
C ARG A 474 -17.53 4.25 -16.68
N LEU A 475 -16.59 4.64 -15.82
CA LEU A 475 -15.20 4.18 -15.86
C LEU A 475 -15.07 2.81 -15.20
N GLU A 476 -14.05 2.05 -15.63
CA GLU A 476 -13.66 0.82 -14.95
C GLU A 476 -13.01 1.15 -13.59
N GLY A 477 -13.64 0.73 -12.49
CA GLY A 477 -13.11 0.83 -11.13
C GLY A 477 -12.01 -0.20 -10.86
N THR A 478 -12.22 -1.06 -9.87
CA THR A 478 -11.34 -2.22 -9.61
C THR A 478 -11.96 -3.51 -10.11
N ARG A 479 -11.13 -4.49 -10.49
CA ARG A 479 -11.61 -5.84 -10.79
C ARG A 479 -11.72 -6.65 -9.50
N ILE A 480 -12.86 -7.28 -9.27
CA ILE A 480 -13.05 -8.33 -8.27
C ILE A 480 -12.75 -9.65 -8.96
N THR A 481 -11.73 -10.35 -8.50
CA THR A 481 -11.22 -11.57 -9.14
C THR A 481 -11.48 -12.78 -8.28
N THR A 482 -11.93 -13.88 -8.89
CA THR A 482 -12.04 -15.18 -8.24
C THR A 482 -11.21 -16.19 -9.02
N GLN A 483 -10.13 -16.67 -8.41
CA GLN A 483 -9.22 -17.65 -9.00
C GLN A 483 -9.17 -18.90 -8.13
N ASN A 484 -9.27 -20.07 -8.76
CA ASN A 484 -9.04 -21.34 -8.09
C ASN A 484 -7.52 -21.58 -7.96
N VAL A 485 -7.03 -21.77 -6.73
CA VAL A 485 -5.59 -21.98 -6.44
C VAL A 485 -5.29 -23.48 -6.25
N GLY A 486 -6.13 -24.36 -6.79
CA GLY A 486 -6.01 -25.81 -6.71
C GLY A 486 -6.73 -26.39 -5.49
N LYS A 487 -6.14 -27.41 -4.86
CA LYS A 487 -6.77 -28.12 -3.71
C LYS A 487 -6.90 -27.26 -2.45
N THR A 488 -6.24 -26.10 -2.40
CA THR A 488 -6.07 -25.27 -1.21
C THR A 488 -7.01 -24.08 -1.15
N GLY A 489 -8.03 -23.99 -2.01
CA GLY A 489 -9.08 -22.97 -1.97
C GLY A 489 -9.00 -21.91 -3.06
N PHE A 490 -9.42 -20.68 -2.76
CA PHE A 490 -9.59 -19.61 -3.74
C PHE A 490 -8.76 -18.37 -3.40
N ASP A 491 -8.23 -17.71 -4.43
CA ASP A 491 -7.78 -16.33 -4.36
C ASP A 491 -8.97 -15.43 -4.73
N PHE A 492 -9.54 -14.78 -3.72
CA PHE A 492 -10.63 -13.81 -3.88
C PHE A 492 -10.11 -12.43 -3.47
N ALA A 493 -9.95 -11.57 -4.46
CA ALA A 493 -9.17 -10.34 -4.33
C ALA A 493 -9.79 -9.19 -5.11
N ILE A 494 -9.43 -7.97 -4.75
CA ILE A 494 -9.50 -6.84 -5.68
C ILE A 494 -8.16 -6.70 -6.40
N ARG A 495 -8.22 -6.53 -7.72
CA ARG A 495 -7.09 -6.24 -8.60
C ARG A 495 -7.40 -5.00 -9.42
N THR A 496 -6.62 -3.94 -9.24
CA THR A 496 -6.82 -2.70 -10.00
C THR A 496 -5.83 -2.68 -11.17
N PRO A 497 -6.29 -2.88 -12.41
CA PRO A 497 -5.40 -2.86 -13.56
C PRO A 497 -4.89 -1.44 -13.77
N CYS A 498 -3.64 -1.33 -14.19
CA CYS A 498 -3.04 -0.06 -14.56
C CYS A 498 -2.67 -0.11 -16.05
N THR A 499 -3.64 -0.29 -16.94
CA THR A 499 -3.40 -0.28 -18.40
C THR A 499 -3.23 1.15 -18.93
N PRO A 500 -2.57 1.37 -20.09
CA PRO A 500 -2.42 2.71 -20.65
C PRO A 500 -3.77 3.41 -20.91
N SER A 501 -4.72 2.68 -21.49
CA SER A 501 -6.08 3.21 -21.76
C SER A 501 -6.80 3.63 -20.48
N ARG A 502 -6.73 2.83 -19.40
CA ARG A 502 -7.34 3.20 -18.13
C ARG A 502 -6.62 4.39 -17.50
N TRP A 503 -5.30 4.47 -17.64
CA TRP A 503 -4.54 5.62 -17.18
C TRP A 503 -5.00 6.91 -17.85
N GLU A 504 -5.20 6.90 -19.17
CA GLU A 504 -5.69 8.06 -19.93
C GLU A 504 -7.09 8.50 -19.46
N GLU A 505 -8.01 7.56 -19.22
CA GLU A 505 -9.35 7.87 -18.72
C GLU A 505 -9.31 8.54 -17.33
N TYR A 506 -8.52 7.98 -16.40
CA TYR A 506 -8.39 8.57 -15.06
C TYR A 506 -7.55 9.84 -15.04
N GLN A 507 -6.64 10.03 -16.00
CA GLN A 507 -5.92 11.29 -16.18
C GLN A 507 -6.90 12.43 -16.45
N GLU A 508 -7.87 12.21 -17.35
CA GLU A 508 -8.93 13.18 -17.65
C GLU A 508 -9.87 13.36 -16.46
N GLU A 509 -10.29 12.27 -15.81
CA GLU A 509 -11.17 12.29 -14.64
C GLU A 509 -10.56 13.07 -13.46
N MET A 510 -9.30 12.79 -13.12
CA MET A 510 -8.59 13.49 -12.05
C MET A 510 -8.34 14.95 -12.39
N THR A 511 -8.16 15.28 -13.67
CA THR A 511 -8.05 16.67 -14.13
C THR A 511 -9.36 17.41 -13.93
N ALA A 512 -10.49 16.84 -14.36
CA ALA A 512 -11.81 17.42 -14.15
C ALA A 512 -12.14 17.59 -12.66
N ALA A 513 -11.83 16.59 -11.83
CA ALA A 513 -12.04 16.65 -10.39
C ALA A 513 -11.22 17.76 -9.72
N TRP A 514 -9.97 17.95 -10.14
CA TRP A 514 -9.11 19.03 -9.65
C TRP A 514 -9.59 20.41 -10.08
N GLU A 515 -10.01 20.56 -11.33
CA GLU A 515 -10.62 21.80 -11.83
C GLU A 515 -11.89 22.12 -11.05
N ALA A 516 -12.74 21.15 -10.76
CA ALA A 516 -13.95 21.33 -9.96
C ALA A 516 -13.65 21.83 -8.53
N ILE A 517 -12.57 21.35 -7.89
CA ILE A 517 -12.13 21.89 -6.58
C ILE A 517 -11.70 23.35 -6.73
N CYS A 518 -10.91 23.66 -7.76
CA CYS A 518 -10.44 25.02 -8.00
C CYS A 518 -11.59 25.99 -8.28
N GLU A 519 -12.57 25.57 -9.09
CA GLU A 519 -13.79 26.34 -9.38
C GLU A 519 -14.64 26.54 -8.11
N ALA A 520 -14.88 25.48 -7.33
CA ALA A 520 -15.63 25.56 -6.08
C ALA A 520 -14.98 26.53 -5.08
N TYR A 521 -13.64 26.50 -4.96
CA TYR A 521 -12.94 27.39 -4.03
C TYR A 521 -12.81 28.84 -4.55
N CYS A 522 -12.65 29.05 -5.86
CA CYS A 522 -12.37 30.37 -6.43
C CYS A 522 -13.62 31.15 -6.87
N SER A 523 -14.79 30.51 -6.96
CA SER A 523 -16.04 31.15 -7.36
C SER A 523 -16.58 32.13 -6.31
N ASP A 524 -16.32 31.88 -5.02
CA ASP A 524 -16.69 32.78 -3.93
C ASP A 524 -15.49 33.68 -3.52
N PRO A 525 -15.64 35.02 -3.42
CA PRO A 525 -14.61 35.89 -2.85
C PRO A 525 -14.37 35.71 -1.34
N ASN A 526 -15.17 34.97 -0.58
CA ASN A 526 -14.92 34.64 0.84
C ASN A 526 -15.51 33.26 1.21
N PRO A 527 -14.97 32.15 0.63
CA PRO A 527 -15.52 30.83 0.81
C PRO A 527 -15.49 30.40 2.28
N THR A 528 -14.57 30.91 3.10
CA THR A 528 -14.46 30.56 4.52
C THR A 528 -15.57 31.11 5.42
N ARG A 529 -16.48 31.95 4.90
CA ARG A 529 -17.61 32.53 5.67
C ARG A 529 -18.98 32.03 5.22
N ASP A 530 -19.09 31.44 4.03
CA ASP A 530 -20.34 30.87 3.52
C ASP A 530 -20.31 29.34 3.67
N SER A 531 -21.25 28.82 4.47
CA SER A 531 -21.39 27.38 4.72
C SER A 531 -21.61 26.60 3.42
N ASN A 532 -22.39 27.15 2.48
CA ASN A 532 -22.73 26.47 1.24
C ASN A 532 -21.51 26.36 0.30
N ALA A 533 -20.66 27.40 0.27
CA ALA A 533 -19.43 27.40 -0.52
C ALA A 533 -18.42 26.38 0.05
N LEU A 534 -18.27 26.30 1.38
CA LEU A 534 -17.43 25.27 2.02
C LEU A 534 -17.94 23.86 1.76
N ASP A 535 -19.25 23.64 1.78
CA ASP A 535 -19.84 22.33 1.48
C ASP A 535 -19.57 21.90 0.03
N ALA A 536 -19.61 22.84 -0.92
CA ALA A 536 -19.25 22.56 -2.31
C ALA A 536 -17.75 22.19 -2.47
N VAL A 537 -16.85 22.91 -1.79
CA VAL A 537 -15.41 22.59 -1.78
C VAL A 537 -15.17 21.22 -1.14
N LYS A 538 -15.84 20.93 -0.01
CA LYS A 538 -15.76 19.65 0.69
C LYS A 538 -16.19 18.50 -0.21
N ALA A 539 -17.34 18.62 -0.86
CA ALA A 539 -17.84 17.63 -1.80
C ALA A 539 -16.86 17.42 -2.98
N ALA A 540 -16.31 18.48 -3.55
CA ALA A 540 -15.34 18.37 -4.64
C ALA A 540 -14.04 17.65 -4.21
N ILE A 541 -13.53 17.93 -3.00
CA ILE A 541 -12.36 17.26 -2.42
C ILE A 541 -12.62 15.76 -2.20
N LEU A 542 -13.80 15.41 -1.65
CA LEU A 542 -14.19 14.02 -1.44
C LEU A 542 -14.36 13.27 -2.76
N ARG A 543 -14.97 13.89 -3.79
CA ARG A 543 -15.07 13.29 -5.13
C ARG A 543 -13.72 13.01 -5.77
N MET A 544 -12.76 13.94 -5.70
CA MET A 544 -11.41 13.69 -6.20
C MET A 544 -10.71 12.54 -5.44
N THR A 545 -11.00 12.41 -4.14
CA THR A 545 -10.48 11.31 -3.31
C THR A 545 -11.10 9.97 -3.71
N TYR A 546 -12.40 9.94 -4.01
CA TYR A 546 -13.09 8.77 -4.56
C TYR A 546 -12.44 8.29 -5.87
N TYR A 547 -12.19 9.20 -6.80
CA TYR A 547 -11.55 8.84 -8.08
C TYR A 547 -10.11 8.37 -7.88
N TRP A 548 -9.36 8.94 -6.95
CA TRP A 548 -8.02 8.46 -6.62
C TRP A 548 -8.01 7.00 -6.11
N TYR A 549 -8.96 6.66 -5.22
CA TYR A 549 -9.07 5.30 -4.69
C TYR A 549 -9.55 4.29 -5.71
N ASN A 550 -10.35 4.71 -6.69
CA ASN A 550 -10.65 3.85 -7.82
C ASN A 550 -9.48 3.78 -8.80
N PHE A 551 -8.76 4.87 -9.06
CA PHE A 551 -7.60 4.90 -9.96
C PHE A 551 -6.45 4.00 -9.50
N MET A 552 -6.08 4.07 -8.21
CA MET A 552 -4.93 3.38 -7.58
C MET A 552 -3.62 3.42 -8.40
N PRO A 553 -3.08 4.61 -8.74
CA PRO A 553 -2.02 4.75 -9.74
C PRO A 553 -0.58 4.46 -9.25
N LEU A 554 -0.42 4.00 -8.01
CA LEU A 554 0.87 3.67 -7.43
C LEU A 554 1.04 2.17 -7.30
N SER A 555 2.28 1.70 -7.44
CA SER A 555 2.65 0.30 -7.21
C SER A 555 2.17 -0.22 -5.85
N ARG A 556 2.27 0.62 -4.81
CA ARG A 556 1.71 0.45 -3.46
C ARG A 556 1.49 1.80 -2.80
N GLY A 557 0.64 1.84 -1.77
CA GLY A 557 0.51 3.03 -0.91
C GLY A 557 -0.50 4.08 -1.38
N SER A 558 -1.24 3.84 -2.47
CA SER A 558 -2.30 4.74 -2.96
C SER A 558 -3.30 5.12 -1.87
N SER A 559 -3.68 4.16 -1.01
CA SER A 559 -4.60 4.36 0.12
C SER A 559 -4.18 5.51 1.06
N VAL A 560 -2.94 5.44 1.56
CA VAL A 560 -2.39 6.46 2.49
C VAL A 560 -2.16 7.78 1.76
N VAL A 561 -1.63 7.76 0.54
CA VAL A 561 -1.37 8.96 -0.25
C VAL A 561 -2.66 9.74 -0.52
N GLY A 562 -3.75 9.05 -0.88
CA GLY A 562 -5.07 9.66 -1.10
C GLY A 562 -5.56 10.40 0.14
N TYR A 563 -5.47 9.76 1.30
CA TYR A 563 -5.93 10.36 2.55
C TYR A 563 -5.05 11.53 2.99
N VAL A 564 -3.73 11.47 2.75
CA VAL A 564 -2.81 12.59 3.03
C VAL A 564 -3.15 13.81 2.17
N VAL A 565 -3.45 13.61 0.89
CA VAL A 565 -3.87 14.69 0.00
C VAL A 565 -5.22 15.26 0.43
N LEU A 566 -6.19 14.41 0.79
CA LEU A 566 -7.46 14.84 1.38
C LEU A 566 -7.25 15.78 2.57
N LEU A 567 -6.43 15.37 3.56
CA LEU A 567 -6.09 16.20 4.73
C LEU A 567 -5.41 17.52 4.33
N GLY A 568 -4.48 17.49 3.37
CA GLY A 568 -3.78 18.68 2.88
C GLY A 568 -4.72 19.66 2.17
N LEU A 569 -5.68 19.17 1.40
CA LEU A 569 -6.67 19.99 0.69
C LEU A 569 -7.69 20.62 1.66
N PHE A 570 -8.16 19.86 2.65
CA PHE A 570 -8.99 20.43 3.72
C PHE A 570 -8.25 21.54 4.48
N LEU A 571 -7.00 21.29 4.86
CA LEU A 571 -6.18 22.29 5.52
C LEU A 571 -5.92 23.51 4.63
N ALA A 572 -5.71 23.33 3.32
CA ALA A 572 -5.58 24.44 2.36
C ALA A 572 -6.83 25.33 2.33
N ALA A 573 -8.01 24.71 2.49
CA ALA A 573 -9.31 25.36 2.50
C ALA A 573 -9.69 25.90 3.89
N SER A 574 -8.79 25.83 4.88
CA SER A 574 -9.05 26.22 6.28
C SER A 574 -10.14 25.38 6.96
N MET A 575 -10.26 24.11 6.56
CA MET A 575 -11.12 23.11 7.19
C MET A 575 -10.27 22.16 8.03
N ASP A 576 -10.51 22.15 9.35
CA ASP A 576 -9.79 21.27 10.27
C ASP A 576 -10.51 19.92 10.40
N VAL A 577 -9.82 18.83 10.04
CA VAL A 577 -10.30 17.47 10.34
C VAL A 577 -9.98 17.17 11.80
N THR A 578 -10.99 17.17 12.67
CA THR A 578 -10.78 17.03 14.13
C THR A 578 -10.80 15.58 14.62
N ALA A 579 -11.59 14.72 13.99
CA ALA A 579 -11.71 13.30 14.35
C ALA A 579 -10.68 12.40 13.64
N SER A 580 -10.60 11.14 14.09
CA SER A 580 -9.90 10.06 13.41
C SER A 580 -10.88 9.24 12.57
N ILE A 581 -10.36 8.39 11.69
CA ILE A 581 -11.18 7.45 10.91
C ILE A 581 -11.95 6.53 11.89
N PRO A 582 -13.27 6.34 11.71
CA PRO A 582 -14.06 5.52 12.62
C PRO A 582 -13.56 4.07 12.72
N PRO A 583 -13.75 3.39 13.88
CA PRO A 583 -13.40 1.98 14.03
C PRO A 583 -14.05 1.09 12.97
N GLY A 584 -13.28 0.18 12.38
CA GLY A 584 -13.75 -0.76 11.35
C GLY A 584 -13.85 -0.18 9.93
N VAL A 585 -13.68 1.13 9.75
CA VAL A 585 -13.76 1.78 8.43
C VAL A 585 -12.38 1.89 7.78
N GLN A 586 -12.32 1.57 6.49
CA GLN A 586 -11.18 1.79 5.60
C GLN A 586 -11.66 2.62 4.41
N VAL A 587 -11.21 3.86 4.33
CA VAL A 587 -11.78 4.90 3.44
C VAL A 587 -11.64 4.52 1.96
N ASP A 588 -10.53 3.87 1.60
CA ASP A 588 -10.32 3.32 0.26
C ASP A 588 -11.36 2.26 -0.10
N TRP A 589 -11.69 1.35 0.82
CA TRP A 589 -12.73 0.34 0.58
C TRP A 589 -14.13 0.94 0.47
N GLU A 590 -14.43 2.00 1.24
CA GLU A 590 -15.69 2.73 1.09
C GLU A 590 -15.81 3.35 -0.31
N ALA A 591 -14.73 3.90 -0.86
CA ALA A 591 -14.74 4.42 -2.24
C ALA A 591 -14.82 3.30 -3.28
N ILE A 592 -14.04 2.23 -3.14
CA ILE A 592 -13.93 1.14 -4.13
C ILE A 592 -15.26 0.37 -4.28
N LEU A 593 -15.99 0.19 -3.19
CA LEU A 593 -17.24 -0.56 -3.17
C LEU A 593 -18.49 0.33 -3.31
N SER A 594 -18.31 1.65 -3.46
CA SER A 594 -19.40 2.57 -3.78
C SER A 594 -19.56 2.68 -5.30
N PRO A 595 -20.79 2.60 -5.84
CA PRO A 595 -21.03 2.61 -7.28
C PRO A 595 -20.94 4.02 -7.90
N ASP A 596 -21.19 5.05 -7.10
CA ASP A 596 -21.18 6.45 -7.53
C ASP A 596 -20.46 7.33 -6.50
N PRO A 597 -19.86 8.45 -6.95
CA PRO A 597 -19.12 9.34 -6.07
C PRO A 597 -20.00 10.09 -5.07
N GLY A 598 -21.32 10.22 -5.30
CA GLY A 598 -22.24 10.89 -4.38
C GLY A 598 -22.43 10.10 -3.10
N THR A 599 -22.63 8.79 -3.21
CA THR A 599 -22.73 7.87 -2.06
C THR A 599 -21.48 7.89 -1.17
N PHE A 600 -20.30 8.16 -1.74
CA PHE A 600 -19.06 8.32 -0.96
C PHE A 600 -18.93 9.69 -0.28
N VAL A 601 -19.57 10.72 -0.84
CA VAL A 601 -19.53 12.09 -0.32
C VAL A 601 -20.49 12.27 0.86
N ASP A 602 -21.66 11.63 0.78
CA ASP A 602 -22.68 11.58 1.83
C ASP A 602 -22.22 10.77 3.05
#